data_AF-A0A919I3G5-F1
#
_entry.id   AF-A0A919I3G5-F1
#
_cell.length_a   1.000
_cell.length_b   1.000
_cell.length_c   1.000
_cell.angle_alpha   90.00
_cell.angle_beta   90.00
_cell.angle_gamma   90.00
#
_symmetry.space_group_name_H-M   'P 1'
#
loop_
_entity.id
_entity.type
_entity.pdbx_description
1 polymer ?
#
loop_
_entity_poly.entity_id
_entity_poly.type
_entity_poly.pdbx_seq_one_letter_code
_entity_poly.pdbx_strand_id
1 'polypeptide(L)'
;MSVNFDSIKRLFDSLKGIGFIERIFGWGKIKNQMVDASADLQKLISKIESATQADNALSIERATAKGLNESVARMSTEIQVLKEANKQIESLQRELTTASEQNKIFLKRGTELSNEVSVLRERLESTERELQKSIQQNTQLLKDEEFRKQDHAKAVDSLKNIQDRIQNDRNRELQERKDSEINRIHRLRETWTAHQENVKNTIKGICSRHTIEYVERVPFKGEPDNTLKISNEFVVFDAKSPAGEDLSNFRNYLKNQAESAKKYAKETDVKKDIFLVVPTNTLESLDQYVFRLADYNVFVISIDSLEPVILSLLKIEDYEFAEQLSPEERENICRVLGKFVHLSKRRIQIDGFFTRQFFELVYRSEADLPKDILEKVSEFEKAEKINPPIERRAKHISAKELEQETSSLKNEAGAKGIVTDESVLSNRLNKLPLYSTESYPEKKDEQGGLFEEQ
;
A
#
# COMPACT_ATOMS: atom_id res chain seq x y z
N MET A 1 86.58 82.94 136.51
CA MET A 1 86.46 83.34 137.93
C MET A 1 87.83 83.82 138.40
N SER A 2 87.97 85.11 138.71
CA SER A 2 89.23 85.74 139.16
C SER A 2 89.55 85.36 140.61
N VAL A 3 90.74 84.80 140.83
CA VAL A 3 91.26 84.48 142.17
C VAL A 3 91.82 85.75 142.78
N ASN A 4 91.26 86.18 143.91
CA ASN A 4 91.70 87.39 144.59
C ASN A 4 92.83 87.04 145.58
N PHE A 5 94.04 87.59 145.35
CA PHE A 5 95.26 87.30 146.13
C PHE A 5 95.49 88.29 147.27
N ASP A 6 94.46 89.08 147.61
CA ASP A 6 94.55 90.20 148.55
C ASP A 6 95.12 89.80 149.92
N SER A 7 94.76 88.61 150.43
CA SER A 7 95.19 88.10 151.73
C SER A 7 96.70 87.78 151.76
N ILE A 8 97.20 87.13 150.71
CA ILE A 8 98.62 86.76 150.56
C ILE A 8 99.48 88.01 150.32
N LYS A 9 98.99 88.96 149.52
CA LYS A 9 99.65 90.25 149.28
C LYS A 9 99.79 91.08 150.56
N ARG A 10 98.71 91.17 151.36
CA ARG A 10 98.70 91.91 152.64
C ARG A 10 99.70 91.36 153.67
N LEU A 11 99.94 90.06 153.69
CA LEU A 11 100.93 89.43 154.56
C LEU A 11 102.37 89.77 154.12
N PHE A 12 102.62 89.78 152.82
CA PHE A 12 103.95 90.08 152.29
C PHE A 12 104.32 91.56 152.50
N ASP A 13 103.35 92.47 152.37
CA ASP A 13 103.54 93.90 152.63
C ASP A 13 103.75 94.22 154.11
N SER A 14 103.08 93.51 155.03
CA SER A 14 103.29 93.70 156.47
C SER A 14 104.68 93.22 156.92
N LEU A 15 105.18 92.12 156.35
CA LEU A 15 106.52 91.60 156.64
C LEU A 15 107.66 92.53 156.15
N LYS A 16 107.42 93.29 155.09
CA LYS A 16 108.41 94.23 154.52
C LYS A 16 108.59 95.51 155.33
N GLY A 17 107.60 95.93 156.14
CA GLY A 17 107.55 97.25 156.79
C GLY A 17 107.87 97.30 158.29
N ILE A 18 108.23 96.19 158.94
CA ILE A 18 108.30 96.12 160.41
C ILE A 18 109.58 96.75 160.99
N GLY A 19 109.39 97.76 161.85
CA GLY A 19 110.42 98.41 162.68
C GLY A 19 110.72 97.71 164.01
N PHE A 20 111.73 98.21 164.75
CA PHE A 20 112.35 97.55 165.91
C PHE A 20 111.40 97.29 167.10
N ILE A 21 110.45 98.17 167.40
CA ILE A 21 109.46 97.99 168.50
C ILE A 21 108.32 97.03 168.09
N GLU A 22 107.88 97.05 166.82
CA GLU A 22 106.84 96.15 166.31
C GLU A 22 107.34 94.69 166.15
N ARG A 23 108.65 94.47 166.03
CA ARG A 23 109.30 93.14 166.10
C ARG A 23 109.22 92.46 167.46
N ILE A 24 109.05 93.23 168.55
CA ILE A 24 109.02 92.69 169.92
C ILE A 24 107.57 92.57 170.43
N PHE A 25 106.67 93.49 170.05
CA PHE A 25 105.30 93.53 170.59
C PHE A 25 104.16 93.38 169.54
N GLY A 26 104.46 93.20 168.24
CA GLY A 26 103.46 93.19 167.15
C GLY A 26 102.98 91.82 166.65
N TRP A 27 103.43 90.71 167.25
CA TRP A 27 103.23 89.34 166.72
C TRP A 27 101.77 88.88 166.59
N GLY A 28 100.84 89.49 167.32
CA GLY A 28 99.41 89.16 167.22
C GLY A 28 98.82 89.43 165.83
N LYS A 29 99.29 90.48 165.14
CA LYS A 29 98.76 90.90 163.83
C LYS A 29 99.27 90.02 162.68
N ILE A 30 100.54 89.60 162.74
CA ILE A 30 101.18 88.76 161.73
C ILE A 30 100.59 87.33 161.76
N LYS A 31 100.29 86.81 162.95
CA LYS A 31 99.66 85.49 163.12
C LYS A 31 98.31 85.40 162.41
N ASN A 32 97.45 86.41 162.56
CA ASN A 32 96.13 86.42 161.90
C ASN A 32 96.26 86.48 160.38
N GLN A 33 97.19 87.28 159.86
CA GLN A 33 97.44 87.33 158.42
C GLN A 33 97.94 85.98 157.88
N MET A 34 98.71 85.21 158.66
CA MET A 34 99.24 83.92 158.22
C MET A 34 98.16 82.83 158.12
N VAL A 35 97.17 82.87 159.02
CA VAL A 35 96.01 81.98 158.98
C VAL A 35 95.14 82.28 157.75
N ASP A 36 94.91 83.56 157.47
CA ASP A 36 94.15 83.95 156.27
C ASP A 36 94.86 83.54 154.97
N ALA A 37 96.19 83.65 154.93
CA ALA A 37 96.97 83.21 153.77
C ALA A 37 97.00 81.69 153.57
N SER A 38 96.93 80.87 154.64
CA SER A 38 96.90 79.41 154.51
C SER A 38 95.56 78.88 153.99
N ALA A 39 94.46 79.57 154.31
CA ALA A 39 93.11 79.22 153.83
C ALA A 39 92.98 79.40 152.30
N ASP A 40 93.62 80.43 151.74
CA ASP A 40 93.62 80.67 150.29
C ASP A 40 94.47 79.63 149.52
N LEU A 41 95.53 79.09 150.14
CA LEU A 41 96.38 78.06 149.53
C LEU A 41 95.70 76.69 149.49
N GLN A 42 94.92 76.33 150.52
CA GLN A 42 94.11 75.09 150.50
C GLN A 42 93.02 75.10 149.43
N LYS A 43 92.45 76.27 149.07
CA LYS A 43 91.46 76.39 147.98
C LYS A 43 92.05 76.17 146.57
N LEU A 44 93.36 76.32 146.40
CA LEU A 44 94.02 76.07 145.11
C LEU A 44 94.24 74.58 144.86
N ILE A 45 94.62 73.83 145.89
CA ILE A 45 94.90 72.39 145.79
C ILE A 45 93.62 71.63 145.39
N SER A 46 92.47 71.97 145.99
CA SER A 46 91.20 71.29 145.68
C SER A 46 90.67 71.52 144.26
N LYS A 47 91.07 72.61 143.59
CA LYS A 47 90.65 72.89 142.20
C LYS A 47 91.51 72.19 141.16
N ILE A 48 92.78 71.96 141.46
CA ILE A 48 93.67 71.22 140.55
C ILE A 48 93.20 69.77 140.44
N GLU A 49 92.76 69.15 141.54
CA GLU A 49 92.22 67.79 141.53
C GLU A 49 90.91 67.68 140.73
N SER A 50 90.04 68.70 140.77
CA SER A 50 88.76 68.67 140.01
C SER A 50 88.97 68.80 138.50
N ALA A 51 90.04 69.46 138.04
CA ALA A 51 90.33 69.60 136.62
C ALA A 51 90.84 68.29 136.00
N THR A 52 91.65 67.51 136.74
CA THR A 52 92.15 66.20 136.29
C THR A 52 91.06 65.13 136.15
N GLN A 53 89.97 65.21 136.93
CA GLN A 53 88.85 64.26 136.79
C GLN A 53 88.00 64.50 135.53
N ALA A 54 87.90 65.75 135.05
CA ALA A 54 87.12 66.09 133.87
C ALA A 54 87.75 65.59 132.55
N ASP A 55 89.08 65.58 132.46
CA ASP A 55 89.79 65.18 131.24
C ASP A 55 89.69 63.66 130.97
N ASN A 56 89.73 62.85 132.02
CA ASN A 56 89.56 61.39 131.89
C ASN A 56 88.14 60.99 131.43
N ALA A 57 87.10 61.75 131.81
CA ALA A 57 85.73 61.47 131.39
C ALA A 57 85.52 61.71 129.88
N LEU A 58 86.16 62.74 129.32
CA LEU A 58 86.06 63.11 127.89
C LEU A 58 86.68 62.08 126.94
N SER A 59 87.71 61.35 127.39
CA SER A 59 88.36 60.29 126.59
C SER A 59 87.43 59.09 126.34
N ILE A 60 86.68 58.69 127.37
CA ILE A 60 85.76 57.53 127.30
C ILE A 60 84.59 57.83 126.35
N GLU A 61 84.06 59.05 126.37
CA GLU A 61 82.95 59.47 125.50
C GLU A 61 83.32 59.49 124.01
N ARG A 62 84.58 59.77 123.67
CA ARG A 62 85.07 59.68 122.27
C ARG A 62 85.14 58.24 121.76
N ALA A 63 85.43 57.27 122.62
CA ALA A 63 85.49 55.87 122.21
C ALA A 63 84.10 55.28 121.92
N THR A 64 83.08 55.64 122.71
CA THR A 64 81.70 55.18 122.51
C THR A 64 81.08 55.77 121.24
N ALA A 65 81.33 57.04 120.92
CA ALA A 65 80.86 57.68 119.70
C ALA A 65 81.36 57.00 118.42
N LYS A 66 82.59 56.47 118.43
CA LYS A 66 83.17 55.77 117.28
C LYS A 66 82.49 54.41 117.01
N GLY A 67 82.18 53.64 118.06
CA GLY A 67 81.50 52.35 117.94
C GLY A 67 80.05 52.47 117.43
N LEU A 68 79.33 53.52 117.83
CA LEU A 68 77.98 53.80 117.30
C LEU A 68 77.99 54.09 115.80
N ASN A 69 78.99 54.83 115.31
CA ASN A 69 79.09 55.20 113.90
C ASN A 69 79.31 53.99 112.98
N GLU A 70 80.10 53.00 113.44
CA GLU A 70 80.30 51.74 112.70
C GLU A 70 79.02 50.89 112.64
N SER A 71 78.20 50.90 113.70
CA SER A 71 76.89 50.22 113.73
C SER A 71 75.90 50.85 112.75
N VAL A 72 75.85 52.19 112.68
CA VAL A 72 75.00 52.92 111.72
C VAL A 72 75.39 52.60 110.27
N ALA A 73 76.69 52.50 109.96
CA ALA A 73 77.16 52.13 108.64
C ALA A 73 76.69 50.73 108.22
N ARG A 74 76.74 49.74 109.13
CA ARG A 74 76.25 48.37 108.86
C ARG A 74 74.74 48.35 108.60
N MET A 75 73.94 49.02 109.43
CA MET A 75 72.50 49.09 109.22
C MET A 75 72.14 49.76 107.88
N SER A 76 72.88 50.79 107.47
CA SER A 76 72.68 51.42 106.16
C SER A 76 72.90 50.45 105.00
N THR A 77 73.90 49.56 105.09
CA THR A 77 74.15 48.56 104.05
C THR A 77 73.06 47.49 104.00
N GLU A 78 72.56 47.02 105.13
CA GLU A 78 71.45 46.05 105.18
C GLU A 78 70.15 46.63 104.61
N ILE A 79 69.83 47.88 104.92
CA ILE A 79 68.67 48.59 104.34
C ILE A 79 68.77 48.65 102.81
N GLN A 80 69.98 48.82 102.27
CA GLN A 80 70.18 48.90 100.82
C GLN A 80 69.97 47.54 100.14
N VAL A 81 70.44 46.44 100.74
CA VAL A 81 70.20 45.07 100.24
C VAL A 81 68.71 44.73 100.28
N LEU A 82 68.02 45.07 101.37
CA LEU A 82 66.58 44.85 101.50
C LEU A 82 65.77 45.63 100.45
N LYS A 83 66.16 46.87 100.14
CA LYS A 83 65.52 47.65 99.08
C LYS A 83 65.62 46.99 97.71
N GLU A 84 66.78 46.40 97.40
CA GLU A 84 66.99 45.76 96.09
C GLU A 84 66.24 44.43 95.99
N ALA A 85 66.20 43.64 97.06
CA ALA A 85 65.35 42.45 97.13
C ALA A 85 63.85 42.79 96.98
N ASN A 86 63.40 43.90 97.58
CA ASN A 86 62.01 44.33 97.47
C ASN A 86 61.62 44.72 96.04
N LYS A 87 62.52 45.37 95.29
CA LYS A 87 62.31 45.65 93.86
C LYS A 87 62.19 44.36 93.02
N GLN A 88 63.00 43.35 93.31
CA GLN A 88 62.93 42.06 92.61
C GLN A 88 61.63 41.32 92.92
N ILE A 89 61.14 41.39 94.16
CA ILE A 89 59.82 40.85 94.53
C ILE A 89 58.72 41.57 93.73
N GLU A 90 58.78 42.90 93.65
CA GLU A 90 57.80 43.68 92.87
C GLU A 90 57.83 43.32 91.36
N SER A 91 59.00 43.10 90.77
CA SER A 91 59.10 42.69 89.36
C SER A 91 58.54 41.29 89.13
N LEU A 92 58.88 40.32 89.99
CA LEU A 92 58.37 38.95 89.91
C LEU A 92 56.85 38.89 90.14
N GLN A 93 56.32 39.73 91.03
CA GLN A 93 54.87 39.85 91.23
C GLN A 93 54.18 40.37 89.96
N ARG A 94 54.75 41.36 89.28
CA ARG A 94 54.22 41.84 87.99
C ARG A 94 54.24 40.75 86.94
N GLU A 95 55.36 40.05 86.78
CA GLU A 95 55.48 38.94 85.83
C GLU A 95 54.46 37.82 86.11
N LEU A 96 54.29 37.44 87.37
CA LEU A 96 53.30 36.45 87.79
C LEU A 96 51.87 36.88 87.47
N THR A 97 51.53 38.16 87.68
CA THR A 97 50.21 38.69 87.32
C THR A 97 49.99 38.68 85.81
N THR A 98 50.99 39.04 85.01
CA THR A 98 50.89 39.01 83.53
C THR A 98 50.77 37.59 82.99
N ALA A 99 51.55 36.64 83.52
CA ALA A 99 51.49 35.23 83.13
C ALA A 99 50.15 34.59 83.55
N SER A 100 49.64 34.94 84.73
CA SER A 100 48.31 34.48 85.19
C SER A 100 47.21 34.97 84.25
N GLU A 101 47.25 36.23 83.81
CA GLU A 101 46.24 36.78 82.91
C GLU A 101 46.34 36.17 81.50
N GLN A 102 47.55 35.96 80.97
CA GLN A 102 47.75 35.24 79.71
C GLN A 102 47.20 33.81 79.77
N ASN A 103 47.42 33.11 80.88
CA ASN A 103 46.92 31.74 81.04
C ASN A 103 45.39 31.69 81.05
N LYS A 104 44.72 32.70 81.66
CA LYS A 104 43.25 32.83 81.56
C LYS A 104 42.79 33.06 80.12
N ILE A 105 43.50 33.88 79.34
CA ILE A 105 43.18 34.12 77.93
C ILE A 105 43.34 32.84 77.11
N PHE A 106 44.45 32.11 77.29
CA PHE A 106 44.67 30.84 76.59
C PHE A 106 43.64 29.78 76.98
N LEU A 107 43.25 29.71 78.25
CA LEU A 107 42.17 28.82 78.70
C LEU A 107 40.85 29.16 78.01
N LYS A 108 40.46 30.43 77.97
CA LYS A 108 39.25 30.89 77.26
C LYS A 108 39.31 30.49 75.78
N ARG A 109 40.44 30.77 75.12
CA ARG A 109 40.60 30.42 73.69
C ARG A 109 40.55 28.91 73.47
N GLY A 110 41.13 28.11 74.36
CA GLY A 110 41.05 26.65 74.32
C GLY A 110 39.61 26.15 74.43
N THR A 111 38.81 26.74 75.33
CA THR A 111 37.39 26.40 75.46
C THR A 111 36.56 26.80 74.25
N GLU A 112 36.82 27.98 73.67
CA GLU A 112 36.16 28.43 72.43
C GLU A 112 36.46 27.50 71.26
N LEU A 113 37.74 27.17 71.04
CA LEU A 113 38.15 26.25 69.98
C LEU A 113 37.56 24.84 70.17
N SER A 114 37.50 24.36 71.43
CA SER A 114 36.85 23.08 71.73
C SER A 114 35.37 23.09 71.36
N ASN A 115 34.67 24.18 71.65
CA ASN A 115 33.25 24.35 71.28
C ASN A 115 33.07 24.45 69.77
N GLU A 116 33.91 25.22 69.07
CA GLU A 116 33.89 25.33 67.60
C GLU A 116 34.10 23.95 66.94
N VAL A 117 35.06 23.15 67.42
CA VAL A 117 35.30 21.79 66.93
C VAL A 117 34.09 20.89 67.18
N SER A 118 33.43 20.99 68.33
CA SER A 118 32.22 20.22 68.62
C SER A 118 31.09 20.56 67.64
N VAL A 119 30.83 21.85 67.40
CA VAL A 119 29.79 22.31 66.46
C VAL A 119 30.11 21.90 65.02
N LEU A 120 31.37 21.99 64.59
CA LEU A 120 31.77 21.57 63.25
C LEU A 120 31.61 20.05 63.07
N ARG A 121 31.90 19.24 64.10
CA ARG A 121 31.67 17.79 64.06
C ARG A 121 30.18 17.45 63.91
N GLU A 122 29.31 18.10 64.67
CA GLU A 122 27.87 17.91 64.56
C GLU A 122 27.33 18.29 63.17
N ARG A 123 27.81 19.41 62.61
CA ARG A 123 27.44 19.84 61.25
C ARG A 123 27.96 18.89 60.17
N LEU A 124 29.16 18.36 60.34
CA LEU A 124 29.71 17.35 59.43
C LEU A 124 28.81 16.11 59.44
N GLU A 125 28.47 15.61 60.62
CA GLU A 125 27.63 14.42 60.77
C GLU A 125 26.21 14.63 60.21
N SER A 126 25.63 15.82 60.40
CA SER A 126 24.33 16.14 59.81
C SER A 126 24.39 16.20 58.28
N THR A 127 25.44 16.81 57.72
CA THR A 127 25.64 16.92 56.27
C THR A 127 25.90 15.55 55.64
N GLU A 128 26.66 14.69 56.31
CA GLU A 128 26.88 13.30 55.87
C GLU A 128 25.58 12.51 55.83
N ARG A 129 24.70 12.67 56.84
CA ARG A 129 23.37 12.04 56.84
C ARG A 129 22.48 12.55 55.69
N GLU A 130 22.48 13.84 55.42
CA GLU A 130 21.73 14.43 54.29
C GLU A 130 22.28 13.97 52.93
N LEU A 131 23.60 13.88 52.79
CA LEU A 131 24.24 13.35 51.60
C LEU A 131 23.85 11.89 51.36
N GLN A 132 23.88 11.05 52.40
CA GLN A 132 23.45 9.65 52.30
C GLN A 132 21.97 9.53 51.89
N LYS A 133 21.09 10.35 52.48
CA LYS A 133 19.67 10.40 52.10
C LYS A 133 19.49 10.80 50.63
N SER A 134 20.24 11.81 50.18
CA SER A 134 20.18 12.29 48.79
C SER A 134 20.70 11.23 47.80
N ILE A 135 21.76 10.49 48.15
CA ILE A 135 22.28 9.37 47.36
C ILE A 135 21.24 8.25 47.23
N GLN A 136 20.58 7.89 48.34
CA GLN A 136 19.52 6.87 48.33
C GLN A 136 18.34 7.29 47.46
N GLN A 137 17.90 8.55 47.56
CA GLN A 137 16.82 9.09 46.73
C GLN A 137 17.18 9.10 45.24
N ASN A 138 18.38 9.57 44.89
CA ASN A 138 18.84 9.54 43.49
C ASN A 138 18.91 8.12 42.94
N THR A 139 19.38 7.16 43.74
CA THR A 139 19.43 5.75 43.34
C THR A 139 18.04 5.18 43.08
N GLN A 140 17.05 5.53 43.91
CA GLN A 140 15.67 5.12 43.72
C GLN A 140 15.07 5.74 42.46
N LEU A 141 15.25 7.05 42.26
CA LEU A 141 14.76 7.76 41.07
C LEU A 141 15.35 7.19 39.77
N LEU A 142 16.64 6.85 39.76
CA LEU A 142 17.27 6.22 38.59
C LEU A 142 16.68 4.83 38.29
N LYS A 143 16.39 4.04 39.32
CA LYS A 143 15.71 2.74 39.13
C LYS A 143 14.30 2.90 38.62
N ASP A 144 13.54 3.86 39.15
CA ASP A 144 12.17 4.13 38.71
C ASP A 144 12.15 4.68 37.27
N GLU A 145 13.12 5.52 36.89
CA GLU A 145 13.26 6.01 35.51
C GLU A 145 13.58 4.86 34.54
N GLU A 146 14.50 3.97 34.90
CA GLU A 146 14.85 2.80 34.09
C GLU A 146 13.65 1.85 33.92
N PHE A 147 12.90 1.60 35.01
CA PHE A 147 11.68 0.82 34.95
C PHE A 147 10.64 1.46 34.02
N ARG A 148 10.42 2.78 34.14
CA ARG A 148 9.52 3.52 33.26
C ARG A 148 9.96 3.46 31.80
N LYS A 149 11.26 3.55 31.50
CA LYS A 149 11.78 3.42 30.13
C LYS A 149 11.50 2.04 29.56
N GLN A 150 11.73 0.98 30.35
CA GLN A 150 11.47 -0.39 29.92
C GLN A 150 9.97 -0.64 29.69
N ASP A 151 9.11 -0.14 30.56
CA ASP A 151 7.66 -0.28 30.41
C ASP A 151 7.14 0.50 29.19
N HIS A 152 7.62 1.73 28.99
CA HIS A 152 7.32 2.50 27.78
C HIS A 152 7.81 1.80 26.51
N ALA A 153 9.02 1.23 26.51
CA ALA A 153 9.54 0.48 25.35
C ALA A 153 8.64 -0.71 25.01
N LYS A 154 8.23 -1.50 26.01
CA LYS A 154 7.29 -2.62 25.83
C LYS A 154 5.93 -2.16 25.30
N ALA A 155 5.42 -1.05 25.82
CA ALA A 155 4.16 -0.48 25.37
C ALA A 155 4.24 -0.01 23.91
N VAL A 156 5.34 0.65 23.52
CA VAL A 156 5.59 1.09 22.14
C VAL A 156 5.71 -0.11 21.20
N ASP A 157 6.43 -1.16 21.58
CA ASP A 157 6.53 -2.38 20.77
C ASP A 157 5.17 -3.07 20.60
N SER A 158 4.36 -3.11 21.67
CA SER A 158 2.99 -3.63 21.60
C SER A 158 2.12 -2.82 20.64
N LEU A 159 2.18 -1.48 20.73
CA LEU A 159 1.44 -0.59 19.83
C LEU A 159 1.89 -0.76 18.37
N LYS A 160 3.19 -0.88 18.11
CA LYS A 160 3.72 -1.13 16.77
C LYS A 160 3.21 -2.45 16.20
N ASN A 161 3.22 -3.52 17.00
CA ASN A 161 2.67 -4.81 16.59
C ASN A 161 1.17 -4.74 16.27
N ILE A 162 0.39 -3.98 17.04
CA ILE A 162 -1.04 -3.75 16.76
C ILE A 162 -1.22 -2.94 15.47
N GLN A 163 -0.43 -1.87 15.29
CA GLN A 163 -0.46 -1.04 14.09
C GLN A 163 -0.15 -1.87 12.84
N ASP A 164 0.90 -2.70 12.87
CA ASP A 164 1.31 -3.55 11.76
C ASP A 164 0.21 -4.58 11.44
N ARG A 165 -0.44 -5.17 12.45
CA ARG A 165 -1.61 -6.06 12.24
C ARG A 165 -2.76 -5.34 11.57
N ILE A 166 -3.16 -4.17 12.07
CA ILE A 166 -4.26 -3.38 11.49
C ILE A 166 -3.95 -3.00 10.03
N GLN A 167 -2.69 -2.62 9.75
CA GLN A 167 -2.28 -2.26 8.40
C GLN A 167 -2.33 -3.47 7.46
N ASN A 168 -1.86 -4.63 7.91
CA ASN A 168 -1.92 -5.87 7.15
C ASN A 168 -3.37 -6.32 6.90
N ASP A 169 -4.24 -6.25 7.91
CA ASP A 169 -5.66 -6.61 7.79
C ASP A 169 -6.39 -5.67 6.81
N ARG A 170 -6.14 -4.35 6.88
CA ARG A 170 -6.68 -3.39 5.91
C ARG A 170 -6.20 -3.66 4.48
N ASN A 171 -4.90 -3.93 4.32
CA ASN A 171 -4.33 -4.24 3.02
C ASN A 171 -4.94 -5.51 2.44
N ARG A 172 -5.14 -6.54 3.29
CA ARG A 172 -5.80 -7.78 2.92
C ARG A 172 -7.25 -7.58 2.52
N GLU A 173 -8.03 -6.84 3.31
CA GLU A 173 -9.43 -6.53 2.99
C GLU A 173 -9.54 -5.76 1.66
N LEU A 174 -8.65 -4.79 1.44
CA LEU A 174 -8.62 -4.01 0.21
C LEU A 174 -8.25 -4.89 -0.99
N GLN A 175 -7.34 -5.84 -0.81
CA GLN A 175 -6.97 -6.80 -1.85
C GLN A 175 -8.11 -7.77 -2.15
N GLU A 176 -8.75 -8.36 -1.13
CA GLU A 176 -9.90 -9.26 -1.28
C GLU A 176 -11.08 -8.57 -2.00
N ARG A 177 -11.33 -7.28 -1.72
CA ARG A 177 -12.33 -6.47 -2.44
C ARG A 177 -11.95 -6.27 -3.91
N LYS A 178 -10.70 -5.95 -4.21
CA LYS A 178 -10.20 -5.79 -5.59
C LYS A 178 -10.31 -7.10 -6.36
N ASP A 179 -9.88 -8.21 -5.77
CA ASP A 179 -9.91 -9.52 -6.40
C ASP A 179 -11.36 -9.97 -6.65
N SER A 180 -12.28 -9.68 -5.72
CA SER A 180 -13.70 -9.95 -5.90
C SER A 180 -14.30 -9.16 -7.08
N GLU A 181 -13.95 -7.88 -7.22
CA GLU A 181 -14.43 -7.05 -8.34
C GLU A 181 -13.80 -7.49 -9.68
N ILE A 182 -12.51 -7.86 -9.70
CA ILE A 182 -11.86 -8.43 -10.89
C ILE A 182 -12.54 -9.72 -11.31
N ASN A 183 -12.79 -10.63 -10.36
CA ASN A 183 -13.49 -11.89 -10.61
C ASN A 183 -14.92 -11.66 -11.12
N ARG A 184 -15.61 -10.64 -10.58
CA ARG A 184 -16.94 -10.23 -11.06
C ARG A 184 -16.90 -9.79 -12.52
N ILE A 185 -15.98 -8.89 -12.87
CA ILE A 185 -15.80 -8.40 -14.25
C ILE A 185 -15.43 -9.55 -15.19
N HIS A 186 -14.58 -10.48 -14.75
CA HIS A 186 -14.20 -11.65 -15.53
C HIS A 186 -15.40 -12.54 -15.85
N ARG A 187 -16.19 -12.89 -14.83
CA ARG A 187 -17.41 -13.70 -15.01
C ARG A 187 -18.39 -13.04 -15.96
N LEU A 188 -18.59 -11.71 -15.86
CA LEU A 188 -19.49 -10.98 -16.77
C LEU A 188 -19.02 -11.04 -18.23
N ARG A 189 -17.70 -10.92 -18.47
CA ARG A 189 -17.13 -11.08 -19.82
C ARG A 189 -17.27 -12.51 -20.35
N GLU A 190 -17.08 -13.51 -19.49
CA GLU A 190 -17.29 -14.91 -19.86
C GLU A 190 -18.73 -15.18 -20.25
N THR A 191 -19.71 -14.69 -19.49
CA THR A 191 -21.14 -14.86 -19.81
C THR A 191 -21.51 -14.19 -21.13
N TRP A 192 -20.95 -12.99 -21.41
CA TRP A 192 -21.17 -12.32 -22.69
C TRP A 192 -20.55 -13.07 -23.87
N THR A 193 -19.29 -13.48 -23.76
CA THR A 193 -18.58 -14.23 -24.80
C THR A 193 -19.27 -15.57 -25.06
N ALA A 194 -19.70 -16.26 -24.01
CA ALA A 194 -20.46 -17.49 -24.11
C ALA A 194 -21.80 -17.30 -24.82
N HIS A 195 -22.52 -16.20 -24.55
CA HIS A 195 -23.76 -15.90 -25.25
C HIS A 195 -23.52 -15.61 -26.74
N GLN A 196 -22.54 -14.78 -27.07
CA GLN A 196 -22.20 -14.43 -28.45
C GLN A 196 -21.80 -15.68 -29.26
N GLU A 197 -20.98 -16.55 -28.67
CA GLU A 197 -20.55 -17.80 -29.29
C GLU A 197 -21.72 -18.79 -29.43
N ASN A 198 -22.62 -18.86 -28.44
CA ASN A 198 -23.82 -19.69 -28.52
C ASN A 198 -24.74 -19.22 -29.67
N VAL A 199 -25.04 -17.93 -29.75
CA VAL A 199 -25.85 -17.35 -30.84
C VAL A 199 -25.24 -17.66 -32.20
N LYS A 200 -23.92 -17.48 -32.34
CA LYS A 200 -23.19 -17.79 -33.57
C LYS A 200 -23.32 -19.24 -33.99
N ASN A 201 -23.10 -20.17 -33.05
CA ASN A 201 -23.22 -21.60 -33.31
C ASN A 201 -24.65 -22.02 -33.64
N THR A 202 -25.65 -21.45 -32.95
CA THR A 202 -27.07 -21.66 -33.26
C THR A 202 -27.39 -21.21 -34.68
N ILE A 203 -27.00 -19.98 -35.07
CA ILE A 203 -27.24 -19.44 -36.42
C ILE A 203 -26.55 -20.31 -37.48
N LYS A 204 -25.28 -20.66 -37.31
CA LYS A 204 -24.56 -21.56 -38.24
C LYS A 204 -25.25 -22.93 -38.38
N GLY A 205 -25.78 -23.47 -37.28
CA GLY A 205 -26.56 -24.71 -37.29
C GLY A 205 -27.89 -24.57 -38.04
N ILE A 206 -28.60 -23.45 -37.89
CA ILE A 206 -29.83 -23.15 -38.65
C ILE A 206 -29.50 -23.03 -40.14
N CYS A 207 -28.46 -22.28 -40.50
CA CYS A 207 -28.03 -22.10 -41.89
C CYS A 207 -27.67 -23.43 -42.57
N SER A 208 -26.96 -24.30 -41.86
CA SER A 208 -26.56 -25.62 -42.37
C SER A 208 -27.77 -26.53 -42.59
N ARG A 209 -28.79 -26.48 -41.72
CA ARG A 209 -30.01 -27.29 -41.86
C ARG A 209 -30.93 -26.83 -42.98
N HIS A 210 -31.03 -25.50 -43.19
CA HIS A 210 -31.97 -24.91 -44.14
C HIS A 210 -31.30 -24.41 -45.43
N THR A 211 -30.04 -24.77 -45.66
CA THR A 211 -29.26 -24.39 -46.87
C THR A 211 -29.20 -22.87 -47.10
N ILE A 212 -29.03 -22.10 -46.03
CA ILE A 212 -28.91 -20.63 -46.07
C ILE A 212 -27.42 -20.26 -46.07
N GLU A 213 -27.02 -19.27 -46.86
CA GLU A 213 -25.64 -18.79 -46.92
C GLU A 213 -25.30 -17.93 -45.69
N TYR A 214 -24.40 -18.44 -44.84
CA TYR A 214 -23.83 -17.69 -43.71
C TYR A 214 -22.56 -16.96 -44.15
N VAL A 215 -22.50 -15.66 -43.88
CA VAL A 215 -21.41 -14.78 -44.35
C VAL A 215 -20.54 -14.38 -43.16
N GLU A 216 -19.34 -14.97 -43.06
CA GLU A 216 -18.39 -14.67 -41.98
C GLU A 216 -17.73 -13.29 -42.12
N ARG A 217 -17.39 -12.88 -43.36
CA ARG A 217 -16.79 -11.58 -43.64
C ARG A 217 -17.66 -10.83 -44.62
N VAL A 218 -18.31 -9.79 -44.14
CA VAL A 218 -19.20 -8.94 -44.93
C VAL A 218 -18.41 -8.00 -45.86
N PRO A 219 -18.94 -7.68 -47.05
CA PRO A 219 -18.28 -6.79 -48.01
C PRO A 219 -18.54 -5.28 -47.76
N PHE A 220 -19.27 -4.93 -46.70
CA PHE A 220 -19.66 -3.55 -46.38
C PHE A 220 -19.04 -3.04 -45.07
N LYS A 221 -19.20 -1.75 -44.77
CA LYS A 221 -18.57 -1.13 -43.60
C LYS A 221 -19.28 -1.53 -42.30
N GLY A 222 -18.65 -2.44 -41.55
CA GLY A 222 -19.06 -2.81 -40.20
C GLY A 222 -18.60 -4.21 -39.82
N GLU A 223 -18.73 -4.54 -38.54
CA GLU A 223 -18.44 -5.88 -38.00
C GLU A 223 -19.68 -6.38 -37.25
N PRO A 224 -20.74 -6.77 -37.98
CA PRO A 224 -21.87 -7.46 -37.38
C PRO A 224 -21.45 -8.84 -36.85
N ASP A 225 -21.98 -9.27 -35.70
CA ASP A 225 -21.63 -10.56 -35.12
C ASP A 225 -21.99 -11.74 -36.04
N ASN A 226 -23.17 -11.68 -36.65
CA ASN A 226 -23.66 -12.70 -37.57
C ASN A 226 -24.38 -12.04 -38.74
N THR A 227 -24.12 -12.53 -39.96
CA THR A 227 -24.77 -12.05 -41.18
C THR A 227 -25.18 -13.23 -42.05
N LEU A 228 -26.42 -13.18 -42.53
CA LEU A 228 -26.97 -14.16 -43.46
C LEU A 228 -27.23 -13.49 -44.80
N LYS A 229 -27.15 -14.24 -45.89
CA LYS A 229 -27.59 -13.79 -47.21
C LYS A 229 -28.90 -14.47 -47.57
N ILE A 230 -29.95 -13.67 -47.77
CA ILE A 230 -31.32 -14.10 -48.11
C ILE A 230 -31.80 -13.15 -49.21
N SER A 231 -32.36 -13.65 -50.32
CA SER A 231 -32.83 -12.81 -51.44
C SER A 231 -31.79 -11.83 -52.02
N ASN A 232 -30.51 -12.22 -52.06
CA ASN A 232 -29.38 -11.32 -52.40
C ASN A 232 -29.17 -10.10 -51.48
N GLU A 233 -29.88 -10.01 -50.36
CA GLU A 233 -29.65 -9.01 -49.31
C GLU A 233 -28.92 -9.64 -48.11
N PHE A 234 -28.10 -8.83 -47.42
CA PHE A 234 -27.50 -9.19 -46.16
C PHE A 234 -28.44 -8.86 -44.99
N VAL A 235 -28.76 -9.87 -44.18
CA VAL A 235 -29.55 -9.72 -42.95
C VAL A 235 -28.62 -9.82 -41.75
N VAL A 236 -28.66 -8.81 -40.89
CA VAL A 236 -27.74 -8.68 -39.74
C VAL A 236 -28.40 -9.16 -38.45
N PHE A 237 -27.72 -10.06 -37.74
CA PHE A 237 -28.05 -10.56 -36.40
C PHE A 237 -26.91 -10.24 -35.44
N ASP A 238 -27.09 -9.24 -34.59
CA ASP A 238 -26.05 -8.75 -33.66
C ASP A 238 -26.38 -9.23 -32.23
N ALA A 239 -25.46 -9.93 -31.57
CA ALA A 239 -25.71 -10.51 -30.26
C ALA A 239 -25.47 -9.46 -29.15
N LYS A 240 -26.45 -9.26 -28.26
CA LYS A 240 -26.38 -8.28 -27.18
C LYS A 240 -26.76 -8.93 -25.85
N SER A 241 -25.85 -8.85 -24.89
CA SER A 241 -26.06 -9.32 -23.52
C SER A 241 -25.96 -8.15 -22.54
N PRO A 242 -26.70 -8.15 -21.43
CA PRO A 242 -26.48 -7.21 -20.34
C PRO A 242 -25.08 -7.39 -19.76
N ALA A 243 -24.39 -6.27 -19.55
CA ALA A 243 -23.03 -6.27 -18.99
C ALA A 243 -22.99 -6.49 -17.46
N GLY A 244 -24.12 -6.79 -16.80
CA GLY A 244 -24.26 -6.88 -15.34
C GLY A 244 -25.50 -7.67 -14.89
N GLU A 245 -25.61 -7.91 -13.59
CA GLU A 245 -26.81 -8.52 -12.96
C GLU A 245 -28.01 -7.57 -12.94
N ASP A 246 -27.76 -6.27 -12.94
CA ASP A 246 -28.81 -5.25 -12.94
C ASP A 246 -29.31 -4.98 -14.37
N LEU A 247 -30.50 -5.51 -14.65
CA LEU A 247 -31.17 -5.38 -15.95
C LEU A 247 -31.79 -4.00 -16.18
N SER A 248 -31.80 -3.11 -15.17
CA SER A 248 -32.44 -1.78 -15.26
C SER A 248 -31.88 -0.91 -16.40
N ASN A 249 -30.57 -0.98 -16.63
CA ASN A 249 -29.88 -0.21 -17.67
C ASN A 249 -29.87 -0.89 -19.05
N PHE A 250 -30.31 -2.14 -19.14
CA PHE A 250 -30.22 -2.92 -20.37
C PHE A 250 -31.09 -2.33 -21.49
N ARG A 251 -32.25 -1.78 -21.14
CA ARG A 251 -33.14 -1.07 -22.08
C ARG A 251 -32.46 0.11 -22.78
N ASN A 252 -31.80 0.96 -22.01
CA ASN A 252 -31.07 2.12 -22.55
C ASN A 252 -29.88 1.67 -23.41
N TYR A 253 -29.19 0.62 -22.99
CA TYR A 253 -28.13 0.01 -23.78
C TYR A 253 -28.65 -0.46 -25.15
N LEU A 254 -29.74 -1.24 -25.19
CA LEU A 254 -30.34 -1.70 -26.45
C LEU A 254 -30.80 -0.54 -27.35
N LYS A 255 -31.36 0.52 -26.78
CA LYS A 255 -31.72 1.72 -27.53
C LYS A 255 -30.50 2.36 -28.21
N ASN A 256 -29.40 2.54 -27.48
CA ASN A 256 -28.16 3.08 -28.03
C ASN A 256 -27.56 2.17 -29.10
N GLN A 257 -27.66 0.85 -28.94
CA GLN A 257 -27.21 -0.12 -29.95
C GLN A 257 -28.09 -0.07 -31.21
N ALA A 258 -29.41 0.09 -31.06
CA ALA A 258 -30.33 0.26 -32.18
C ALA A 258 -30.02 1.53 -33.00
N GLU A 259 -29.73 2.66 -32.33
CA GLU A 259 -29.29 3.89 -32.99
C GLU A 259 -27.91 3.72 -33.68
N SER A 260 -27.00 2.96 -33.06
CA SER A 260 -25.68 2.66 -33.62
C SER A 260 -25.74 1.72 -34.84
N ALA A 261 -26.80 0.92 -34.97
CA ALA A 261 -27.03 0.02 -36.10
C ALA A 261 -27.28 0.78 -37.43
N LYS A 262 -27.45 2.11 -37.39
CA LYS A 262 -27.51 2.97 -38.59
C LYS A 262 -26.34 2.75 -39.55
N LYS A 263 -25.19 2.33 -39.03
CA LYS A 263 -24.01 2.00 -39.85
C LYS A 263 -24.29 0.89 -40.86
N TYR A 264 -25.09 -0.11 -40.51
CA TYR A 264 -25.49 -1.21 -41.39
C TYR A 264 -26.61 -0.77 -42.34
N ALA A 265 -27.61 -0.05 -41.82
CA ALA A 265 -28.74 0.42 -42.60
C ALA A 265 -28.40 1.42 -43.72
N LYS A 266 -27.22 2.05 -43.70
CA LYS A 266 -26.76 2.95 -44.79
C LYS A 266 -26.34 2.19 -46.05
N GLU A 267 -25.97 0.93 -45.91
CA GLU A 267 -25.50 0.11 -47.03
C GLU A 267 -26.70 -0.32 -47.88
N THR A 268 -26.49 -0.40 -49.21
CA THR A 268 -27.56 -0.70 -50.17
C THR A 268 -28.00 -2.15 -50.11
N ASP A 269 -27.03 -3.05 -49.94
CA ASP A 269 -27.23 -4.50 -50.03
C ASP A 269 -27.62 -5.11 -48.67
N VAL A 270 -27.84 -4.27 -47.66
CA VAL A 270 -28.23 -4.69 -46.31
C VAL A 270 -29.71 -4.41 -46.09
N LYS A 271 -30.44 -5.44 -45.66
CA LYS A 271 -31.86 -5.34 -45.32
C LYS A 271 -32.07 -4.28 -44.24
N LYS A 272 -33.11 -3.45 -44.38
CA LYS A 272 -33.43 -2.39 -43.40
C LYS A 272 -34.00 -2.90 -42.08
N ASP A 273 -34.27 -4.20 -41.98
CA ASP A 273 -34.66 -4.84 -40.74
C ASP A 273 -33.43 -5.52 -40.11
N ILE A 274 -33.01 -5.01 -38.95
CA ILE A 274 -31.83 -5.46 -38.21
C ILE A 274 -32.29 -6.16 -36.92
N PHE A 275 -31.63 -7.26 -36.55
CA PHE A 275 -32.02 -8.06 -35.39
C PHE A 275 -30.95 -8.00 -34.30
N LEU A 276 -31.33 -7.54 -33.11
CA LEU A 276 -30.52 -7.67 -31.89
C LEU A 276 -30.96 -8.93 -31.16
N VAL A 277 -30.04 -9.88 -31.01
CA VAL A 277 -30.30 -11.17 -30.37
C VAL A 277 -29.91 -11.07 -28.90
N VAL A 278 -30.86 -11.31 -28.01
CA VAL A 278 -30.66 -11.20 -26.55
C VAL A 278 -30.92 -12.54 -25.84
N PRO A 279 -30.37 -12.75 -24.63
CA PRO A 279 -30.70 -13.92 -23.82
C PRO A 279 -32.17 -13.93 -23.40
N THR A 280 -32.81 -15.10 -23.37
CA THR A 280 -34.26 -15.23 -23.08
C THR A 280 -34.66 -14.69 -21.71
N ASN A 281 -33.82 -14.85 -20.69
CA ASN A 281 -34.07 -14.33 -19.34
C ASN A 281 -34.09 -12.80 -19.25
N THR A 282 -33.63 -12.09 -20.29
CA THR A 282 -33.64 -10.61 -20.29
C THR A 282 -34.94 -10.02 -20.80
N LEU A 283 -35.78 -10.80 -21.49
CA LEU A 283 -37.00 -10.32 -22.12
C LEU A 283 -37.99 -9.73 -21.12
N GLU A 284 -38.13 -10.34 -19.92
CA GLU A 284 -39.05 -9.85 -18.88
C GLU A 284 -38.78 -8.40 -18.43
N SER A 285 -37.54 -7.93 -18.58
CA SER A 285 -37.13 -6.56 -18.23
C SER A 285 -37.40 -5.51 -19.33
N LEU A 286 -37.83 -5.97 -20.52
CA LEU A 286 -38.02 -5.15 -21.71
C LEU A 286 -39.50 -4.93 -22.00
N ASP A 287 -39.90 -3.66 -22.10
CA ASP A 287 -41.27 -3.28 -22.49
C ASP A 287 -41.37 -3.00 -24.01
N GLN A 288 -40.23 -2.89 -24.69
CA GLN A 288 -40.15 -2.53 -26.11
C GLN A 288 -39.20 -3.48 -26.84
N TYR A 289 -39.72 -4.09 -27.90
CA TYR A 289 -38.99 -5.07 -28.73
C TYR A 289 -38.73 -4.58 -30.16
N VAL A 290 -39.29 -3.43 -30.53
CA VAL A 290 -39.12 -2.85 -31.87
C VAL A 290 -38.77 -1.39 -31.75
N PHE A 291 -37.62 -1.01 -32.29
CA PHE A 291 -37.20 0.37 -32.47
C PHE A 291 -37.41 0.75 -33.93
N ARG A 292 -38.47 1.52 -34.18
CA ARG A 292 -38.75 2.08 -35.51
C ARG A 292 -37.97 3.38 -35.67
N LEU A 293 -36.93 3.36 -36.50
CA LEU A 293 -36.15 4.53 -36.85
C LEU A 293 -36.54 4.97 -38.28
N ALA A 294 -36.16 6.17 -38.69
CA ALA A 294 -36.67 6.77 -39.92
C ALA A 294 -36.39 5.92 -41.18
N ASP A 295 -35.20 5.33 -41.27
CA ASP A 295 -34.72 4.65 -42.48
C ASP A 295 -34.62 3.11 -42.31
N TYR A 296 -34.87 2.59 -41.11
CA TYR A 296 -34.66 1.17 -40.77
C TYR A 296 -35.35 0.79 -39.46
N ASN A 297 -35.61 -0.50 -39.26
CA ASN A 297 -36.16 -1.04 -38.02
C ASN A 297 -35.14 -1.92 -37.31
N VAL A 298 -35.15 -1.87 -35.98
CA VAL A 298 -34.36 -2.79 -35.16
C VAL A 298 -35.28 -3.60 -34.28
N PHE A 299 -35.24 -4.92 -34.45
CA PHE A 299 -36.01 -5.88 -33.68
C PHE A 299 -35.13 -6.50 -32.60
N VAL A 300 -35.62 -6.53 -31.36
CA VAL A 300 -34.99 -7.26 -30.26
C VAL A 300 -35.66 -8.63 -30.17
N ILE A 301 -34.88 -9.67 -30.41
CA ILE A 301 -35.36 -11.06 -30.47
C ILE A 301 -34.57 -11.93 -29.50
N SER A 302 -35.18 -12.99 -28.99
CA SER A 302 -34.48 -13.96 -28.15
C SER A 302 -33.75 -15.01 -28.98
N ILE A 303 -32.75 -15.65 -28.38
CA ILE A 303 -32.05 -16.79 -29.01
C ILE A 303 -33.01 -17.90 -29.46
N ASP A 304 -34.06 -18.18 -28.68
CA ASP A 304 -35.04 -19.25 -28.98
C ASP A 304 -35.89 -18.92 -30.21
N SER A 305 -36.03 -17.63 -30.54
CA SER A 305 -36.82 -17.16 -31.69
C SER A 305 -36.02 -17.08 -33.01
N LEU A 306 -34.71 -17.36 -32.98
CA LEU A 306 -33.84 -17.25 -34.16
C LEU A 306 -34.33 -18.08 -35.33
N GLU A 307 -34.60 -19.37 -35.11
CA GLU A 307 -35.00 -20.28 -36.18
C GLU A 307 -36.36 -19.89 -36.80
N PRO A 308 -37.43 -19.65 -36.01
CA PRO A 308 -38.69 -19.14 -36.55
C PRO A 308 -38.54 -17.84 -37.36
N VAL A 309 -37.73 -16.88 -36.88
CA VAL A 309 -37.52 -15.59 -37.56
C VAL A 309 -36.79 -15.80 -38.88
N ILE A 310 -35.70 -16.55 -38.90
CA ILE A 310 -34.92 -16.84 -40.11
C ILE A 310 -35.80 -17.57 -41.14
N LEU A 311 -36.59 -18.56 -40.72
CA LEU A 311 -37.52 -19.27 -41.60
C LEU A 311 -38.64 -18.38 -42.12
N SER A 312 -39.11 -17.41 -41.32
CA SER A 312 -40.09 -16.42 -41.77
C SER A 312 -39.51 -15.54 -42.86
N LEU A 313 -38.25 -15.10 -42.74
CA LEU A 313 -37.57 -14.32 -43.76
C LEU A 313 -37.39 -15.12 -45.06
N LEU A 314 -37.02 -16.40 -44.95
CA LEU A 314 -36.92 -17.31 -46.10
C LEU A 314 -38.28 -17.56 -46.77
N LYS A 315 -39.37 -17.68 -46.00
CA LYS A 315 -40.72 -17.80 -46.59
C LYS A 315 -41.16 -16.53 -47.30
N ILE A 316 -40.79 -15.35 -46.79
CA ILE A 316 -41.10 -14.08 -47.46
C ILE A 316 -40.40 -14.04 -48.83
N GLU A 317 -39.17 -14.56 -48.94
CA GLU A 317 -38.48 -14.78 -50.23
C GLU A 317 -39.30 -15.69 -51.18
N ASP A 318 -39.82 -16.81 -50.68
CA ASP A 318 -40.68 -17.71 -51.46
C ASP A 318 -41.96 -17.01 -51.94
N TYR A 319 -42.54 -16.09 -51.15
CA TYR A 319 -43.74 -15.34 -51.52
C TYR A 319 -43.45 -14.24 -52.55
N GLU A 320 -42.30 -13.57 -52.46
CA GLU A 320 -41.85 -12.61 -53.47
C GLU A 320 -41.61 -13.28 -54.84
N PHE A 321 -41.17 -14.55 -54.82
CA PHE A 321 -41.13 -15.41 -56.02
C PHE A 321 -42.53 -15.94 -56.43
N ALA A 322 -43.41 -16.23 -55.48
CA ALA A 322 -44.75 -16.77 -55.74
C ALA A 322 -45.72 -15.74 -56.33
N GLU A 323 -45.55 -14.45 -56.03
CA GLU A 323 -46.31 -13.38 -56.67
C GLU A 323 -46.00 -13.25 -58.18
N GLN A 324 -44.95 -13.93 -58.69
CA GLN A 324 -44.67 -14.03 -60.12
C GLN A 324 -45.29 -15.25 -60.81
N LEU A 325 -45.93 -16.19 -60.10
CA LEU A 325 -46.56 -17.37 -60.70
C LEU A 325 -47.96 -17.62 -60.13
N SER A 326 -48.97 -17.39 -60.96
CA SER A 326 -50.36 -17.70 -60.65
C SER A 326 -50.57 -19.21 -60.40
N PRO A 327 -51.61 -19.60 -59.64
CA PRO A 327 -51.99 -21.00 -59.47
C PRO A 327 -52.20 -21.75 -60.80
N GLU A 328 -52.69 -21.06 -61.84
CA GLU A 328 -52.88 -21.61 -63.18
C GLU A 328 -51.55 -21.92 -63.88
N GLU A 329 -50.54 -21.07 -63.75
CA GLU A 329 -49.22 -21.30 -64.35
C GLU A 329 -48.52 -22.50 -63.71
N ARG A 330 -48.69 -22.69 -62.39
CA ARG A 330 -48.19 -23.88 -61.68
C ARG A 330 -48.86 -25.16 -62.18
N GLU A 331 -50.19 -25.15 -62.35
CA GLU A 331 -50.91 -26.32 -62.88
C GLU A 331 -50.50 -26.61 -64.34
N ASN A 332 -50.32 -25.57 -65.16
CA ASN A 332 -49.88 -25.70 -66.55
C ASN A 332 -48.47 -26.31 -66.65
N ILE A 333 -47.52 -25.86 -65.83
CA ILE A 333 -46.17 -26.45 -65.77
C ILE A 333 -46.25 -27.93 -65.37
N CYS A 334 -46.99 -28.26 -64.31
CA CYS A 334 -47.18 -29.65 -63.87
C CYS A 334 -47.80 -30.52 -64.97
N ARG A 335 -48.78 -29.99 -65.71
CA ARG A 335 -49.45 -30.69 -66.82
C ARG A 335 -48.48 -30.95 -67.98
N VAL A 336 -47.67 -29.97 -68.36
CA VAL A 336 -46.65 -30.12 -69.43
C VAL A 336 -45.60 -31.14 -69.01
N LEU A 337 -45.08 -31.04 -67.78
CA LEU A 337 -44.08 -31.97 -67.27
C LEU A 337 -44.63 -33.40 -67.19
N GLY A 338 -45.88 -33.57 -66.75
CA GLY A 338 -46.57 -34.85 -66.73
C GLY A 338 -46.71 -35.48 -68.13
N LYS A 339 -47.09 -34.68 -69.13
CA LYS A 339 -47.15 -35.12 -70.54
C LYS A 339 -45.77 -35.50 -71.07
N PHE A 340 -44.74 -34.71 -70.77
CA PHE A 340 -43.36 -35.00 -71.20
C PHE A 340 -42.83 -36.31 -70.61
N VAL A 341 -43.01 -36.52 -69.30
CA VAL A 341 -42.61 -37.77 -68.63
C VAL A 341 -43.38 -38.96 -69.20
N HIS A 342 -44.68 -38.83 -69.45
CA HIS A 342 -45.49 -39.89 -70.05
C HIS A 342 -45.00 -40.25 -71.46
N LEU A 343 -44.79 -39.26 -72.33
CA LEU A 343 -44.28 -39.47 -73.69
C LEU A 343 -42.88 -40.10 -73.67
N SER A 344 -42.00 -39.65 -72.78
CA SER A 344 -40.66 -40.22 -72.62
C SER A 344 -40.70 -41.69 -72.19
N LYS A 345 -41.53 -42.03 -71.19
CA LYS A 345 -41.75 -43.43 -70.77
C LYS A 345 -42.30 -44.29 -71.91
N ARG A 346 -43.27 -43.76 -72.67
CA ARG A 346 -43.86 -44.49 -73.80
C ARG A 346 -42.83 -44.71 -74.91
N ARG A 347 -41.98 -43.73 -75.20
CA ARG A 347 -40.90 -43.86 -76.17
C ARG A 347 -39.90 -44.94 -75.77
N ILE A 348 -39.43 -44.91 -74.52
CA ILE A 348 -38.53 -45.94 -73.97
C ILE A 348 -39.15 -47.33 -74.07
N GLN A 349 -40.45 -47.48 -73.77
CA GLN A 349 -41.15 -48.76 -73.91
C GLN A 349 -41.23 -49.24 -75.36
N ILE A 350 -41.55 -48.35 -76.30
CA ILE A 350 -41.62 -48.67 -77.74
C ILE A 350 -40.25 -49.08 -78.25
N ASP A 351 -39.21 -48.30 -77.95
CA ASP A 351 -37.84 -48.58 -78.36
C ASP A 351 -37.37 -49.92 -77.75
N GLY A 352 -37.69 -50.18 -76.49
CA GLY A 352 -37.41 -51.45 -75.83
C GLY A 352 -38.14 -52.66 -76.46
N PHE A 353 -39.38 -52.48 -76.90
CA PHE A 353 -40.13 -53.50 -77.63
C PHE A 353 -39.49 -53.82 -78.99
N PHE A 354 -39.21 -52.79 -79.79
CA PHE A 354 -38.59 -52.99 -81.11
C PHE A 354 -37.17 -53.54 -81.00
N THR A 355 -36.40 -53.12 -80.00
CA THR A 355 -35.07 -53.70 -79.71
C THR A 355 -35.16 -55.21 -79.51
N ARG A 356 -36.16 -55.69 -78.76
CA ARG A 356 -36.37 -57.14 -78.57
C ARG A 356 -36.72 -57.85 -79.88
N GLN A 357 -37.62 -57.26 -80.68
CA GLN A 357 -37.98 -57.82 -81.99
C GLN A 357 -36.80 -57.85 -82.96
N PHE A 358 -35.97 -56.81 -82.97
CA PHE A 358 -34.74 -56.79 -83.77
C PHE A 358 -33.77 -57.88 -83.34
N PHE A 359 -33.51 -58.04 -82.03
CA PHE A 359 -32.67 -59.12 -81.55
C PHE A 359 -33.23 -60.49 -81.92
N GLU A 360 -34.53 -60.72 -81.77
CA GLU A 360 -35.17 -61.97 -82.17
C GLU A 360 -34.98 -62.26 -83.67
N LEU A 361 -35.14 -61.25 -84.54
CA LEU A 361 -34.92 -61.39 -85.97
C LEU A 361 -33.45 -61.68 -86.30
N VAL A 362 -32.51 -61.00 -85.64
CA VAL A 362 -31.07 -61.23 -85.81
C VAL A 362 -30.72 -62.66 -85.42
N TYR A 363 -31.17 -63.14 -84.26
CA TYR A 363 -30.90 -64.52 -83.83
C TYR A 363 -31.52 -65.57 -84.75
N ARG A 364 -32.75 -65.35 -85.24
CA ARG A 364 -33.38 -66.24 -86.24
C ARG A 364 -32.61 -66.24 -87.55
N SER A 365 -32.17 -65.07 -88.01
CA SER A 365 -31.37 -64.95 -89.24
C SER A 365 -30.01 -65.64 -89.08
N GLU A 366 -29.36 -65.53 -87.92
CA GLU A 366 -28.11 -66.24 -87.65
C GLU A 366 -28.29 -67.77 -87.62
N ALA A 367 -29.41 -68.25 -87.10
CA ALA A 367 -29.71 -69.68 -87.01
C ALA A 367 -30.14 -70.31 -88.35
N ASP A 368 -30.86 -69.56 -89.18
CA ASP A 368 -31.51 -70.08 -90.40
C ASP A 368 -30.66 -69.92 -91.68
N LEU A 369 -29.58 -69.12 -91.66
CA LEU A 369 -28.75 -68.88 -92.84
C LEU A 369 -27.55 -69.86 -92.98
N PRO A 370 -27.23 -70.31 -94.21
CA PRO A 370 -26.00 -71.04 -94.52
C PRO A 370 -24.72 -70.26 -94.19
N LYS A 371 -23.66 -70.96 -93.78
CA LYS A 371 -22.40 -70.37 -93.29
C LYS A 371 -21.69 -69.45 -94.31
N ASP A 372 -21.78 -69.77 -95.60
CA ASP A 372 -21.19 -69.00 -96.69
C ASP A 372 -21.89 -67.64 -96.92
N ILE A 373 -23.19 -67.57 -96.64
CA ILE A 373 -23.94 -66.31 -96.71
C ILE A 373 -23.71 -65.49 -95.44
N LEU A 374 -23.63 -66.13 -94.26
CA LEU A 374 -23.31 -65.44 -93.00
C LEU A 374 -21.96 -64.73 -93.03
N GLU A 375 -20.94 -65.33 -93.66
CA GLU A 375 -19.62 -64.72 -93.79
C GLU A 375 -19.69 -63.43 -94.62
N LYS A 376 -20.41 -63.44 -95.74
CA LYS A 376 -20.66 -62.23 -96.55
C LYS A 376 -21.50 -61.18 -95.81
N VAL A 377 -22.53 -61.60 -95.07
CA VAL A 377 -23.35 -60.68 -94.25
C VAL A 377 -22.48 -59.99 -93.19
N SER A 378 -21.56 -60.71 -92.56
CA SER A 378 -20.61 -60.13 -91.60
C SER A 378 -19.61 -59.17 -92.26
N GLU A 379 -19.16 -59.46 -93.49
CA GLU A 379 -18.33 -58.53 -94.27
C GLU A 379 -19.08 -57.23 -94.60
N PHE A 380 -20.35 -57.32 -95.02
CA PHE A 380 -21.19 -56.14 -95.27
C PHE A 380 -21.50 -55.35 -93.99
N GLU A 381 -21.81 -56.04 -92.88
CA GLU A 381 -22.03 -55.40 -91.57
C GLU A 381 -20.79 -54.64 -91.10
N LYS A 382 -19.60 -55.25 -91.20
CA LYS A 382 -18.33 -54.60 -90.82
C LYS A 382 -17.98 -53.41 -91.74
N ALA A 383 -18.43 -53.44 -92.98
CA ALA A 383 -18.22 -52.35 -93.93
C ALA A 383 -19.21 -51.19 -93.72
N GLU A 384 -20.38 -51.44 -93.13
CA GLU A 384 -21.42 -50.45 -92.91
C GLU A 384 -21.21 -49.72 -91.58
N LYS A 385 -21.04 -48.39 -91.63
CA LYS A 385 -20.84 -47.56 -90.44
C LYS A 385 -22.01 -46.62 -90.24
N ILE A 386 -22.85 -46.90 -89.25
CA ILE A 386 -23.91 -46.00 -88.81
C ILE A 386 -23.38 -45.21 -87.60
N ASN A 387 -23.23 -43.90 -87.75
CA ASN A 387 -22.86 -43.01 -86.65
C ASN A 387 -24.11 -42.29 -86.12
N PRO A 388 -24.54 -42.55 -84.88
CA PRO A 388 -25.51 -41.70 -84.20
C PRO A 388 -24.94 -40.27 -84.07
N PRO A 389 -25.78 -39.22 -84.15
CA PRO A 389 -25.34 -37.85 -83.88
C PRO A 389 -24.71 -37.75 -82.47
N ILE A 390 -23.46 -37.30 -82.39
CA ILE A 390 -22.73 -37.14 -81.12
C ILE A 390 -23.00 -35.73 -80.57
N GLU A 391 -23.66 -35.64 -79.43
CA GLU A 391 -23.85 -34.38 -78.71
C GLU A 391 -22.53 -33.94 -78.04
N ARG A 392 -22.00 -32.77 -78.43
CA ARG A 392 -20.82 -32.16 -77.81
C ARG A 392 -21.26 -31.03 -76.88
N ARG A 393 -20.61 -30.88 -75.72
CA ARG A 393 -20.90 -29.77 -74.79
C ARG A 393 -20.89 -28.43 -75.54
N ALA A 394 -21.88 -27.59 -75.26
CA ALA A 394 -22.11 -26.25 -75.83
C ALA A 394 -22.60 -26.16 -77.28
N LYS A 395 -22.98 -27.27 -77.95
CA LYS A 395 -23.64 -27.19 -79.26
C LYS A 395 -25.16 -26.98 -79.08
N HIS A 396 -25.66 -25.77 -79.37
CA HIS A 396 -27.09 -25.48 -79.39
C HIS A 396 -27.72 -26.11 -80.65
N ILE A 397 -28.68 -27.02 -80.48
CA ILE A 397 -29.43 -27.61 -81.60
C ILE A 397 -30.54 -26.63 -81.96
N SER A 398 -30.43 -25.96 -83.11
CA SER A 398 -31.48 -25.03 -83.54
C SER A 398 -32.65 -25.77 -84.19
N ALA A 399 -33.87 -25.30 -83.96
CA ALA A 399 -35.07 -25.84 -84.59
C ALA A 399 -34.98 -25.79 -86.13
N LYS A 400 -34.30 -24.77 -86.67
CA LYS A 400 -34.11 -24.58 -88.11
C LYS A 400 -33.17 -25.63 -88.72
N GLU A 401 -32.10 -26.01 -88.02
CA GLU A 401 -31.22 -27.11 -88.45
C GLU A 401 -31.95 -28.45 -88.41
N LEU A 402 -32.73 -28.70 -87.35
CA LEU A 402 -33.54 -29.93 -87.26
C LEU A 402 -34.57 -30.03 -88.39
N GLU A 403 -35.26 -28.93 -88.74
CA GLU A 403 -36.21 -28.92 -89.85
C GLU A 403 -35.53 -29.17 -91.20
N GLN A 404 -34.34 -28.60 -91.41
CA GLN A 404 -33.57 -28.80 -92.64
C GLN A 404 -33.05 -30.23 -92.77
N GLU A 405 -32.53 -30.81 -91.68
CA GLU A 405 -32.15 -32.23 -91.64
C GLU A 405 -33.36 -33.14 -91.88
N THR A 406 -34.50 -32.86 -91.22
CA THR A 406 -35.75 -33.62 -91.43
C THR A 406 -36.24 -33.54 -92.88
N SER A 407 -36.12 -32.38 -93.53
CA SER A 407 -36.46 -32.22 -94.95
C SER A 407 -35.53 -33.02 -95.85
N SER A 408 -34.22 -32.99 -95.60
CA SER A 408 -33.25 -33.76 -96.37
C SER A 408 -33.48 -35.28 -96.24
N LEU A 409 -33.77 -35.76 -95.03
CA LEU A 409 -34.11 -37.15 -94.74
C LEU A 409 -35.41 -37.57 -95.44
N LYS A 410 -36.44 -36.72 -95.45
CA LYS A 410 -37.68 -36.99 -96.21
C LYS A 410 -37.42 -37.09 -97.71
N ASN A 411 -36.57 -36.23 -98.27
CA ASN A 411 -36.21 -36.28 -99.68
C ASN A 411 -35.40 -37.53 -100.02
N GLU A 412 -34.47 -37.94 -99.14
CA GLU A 412 -33.70 -39.18 -99.30
C GLU A 412 -34.57 -40.43 -99.16
N ALA A 413 -35.47 -40.45 -98.18
CA ALA A 413 -36.44 -41.53 -98.00
C ALA A 413 -37.37 -41.66 -99.23
N GLY A 414 -37.85 -40.53 -99.76
CA GLY A 414 -38.63 -40.48 -100.99
C GLY A 414 -37.86 -41.00 -102.21
N ALA A 415 -36.58 -40.65 -102.36
CA ALA A 415 -35.72 -41.16 -103.43
C ALA A 415 -35.48 -42.68 -103.35
N LYS A 416 -35.54 -43.26 -102.14
CA LYS A 416 -35.46 -44.71 -101.89
C LYS A 416 -36.83 -45.40 -101.86
N GLY A 417 -37.92 -44.70 -102.19
CA GLY A 417 -39.28 -45.26 -102.26
C GLY A 417 -39.95 -45.48 -100.90
N ILE A 418 -39.37 -44.96 -99.81
CA ILE A 418 -39.91 -45.07 -98.45
C ILE A 418 -40.89 -43.91 -98.24
N VAL A 419 -42.19 -44.23 -98.17
CA VAL A 419 -43.26 -43.23 -97.98
C VAL A 419 -43.32 -42.86 -96.50
N THR A 420 -42.96 -41.61 -96.18
CA THR A 420 -42.86 -41.12 -94.80
C THR A 420 -44.10 -40.36 -94.29
N ASP A 421 -45.14 -40.20 -95.10
CA ASP A 421 -46.39 -39.54 -94.65
C ASP A 421 -47.30 -40.52 -93.91
N GLU A 422 -47.49 -40.28 -92.60
CA GLU A 422 -48.37 -41.06 -91.71
C GLU A 422 -49.82 -41.17 -92.22
N SER A 423 -50.32 -40.14 -92.92
CA SER A 423 -51.66 -40.11 -93.50
C SER A 423 -51.81 -41.03 -94.73
N VAL A 424 -50.71 -41.37 -95.41
CA VAL A 424 -50.70 -42.29 -96.56
C VAL A 424 -50.48 -43.73 -96.09
N LEU A 425 -49.66 -43.93 -95.05
CA LEU A 425 -49.41 -45.22 -94.42
C LEU A 425 -50.70 -45.84 -93.85
N SER A 426 -51.47 -45.07 -93.07
CA SER A 426 -52.75 -45.50 -92.52
C SER A 426 -53.79 -45.85 -93.62
N ASN A 427 -53.86 -45.04 -94.68
CA ASN A 427 -54.74 -45.29 -95.83
C ASN A 427 -54.32 -46.48 -96.71
N ARG A 428 -53.03 -46.87 -96.72
CA ARG A 428 -52.56 -48.08 -97.43
C ARG A 428 -52.60 -49.33 -96.56
N LEU A 429 -52.38 -49.23 -95.26
CA LEU A 429 -52.52 -50.34 -94.29
C LEU A 429 -53.95 -50.87 -94.27
N ASN A 430 -54.95 -49.99 -94.31
CA ASN A 430 -56.37 -50.37 -94.41
C ASN A 430 -56.77 -50.98 -95.77
N LYS A 431 -55.88 -50.94 -96.78
CA LYS A 431 -56.08 -51.56 -98.11
C LYS A 431 -55.34 -52.88 -98.26
N LEU A 432 -54.63 -53.36 -97.22
CA LEU A 432 -54.03 -54.69 -97.23
C LEU A 432 -55.13 -55.75 -97.08
N PRO A 433 -55.05 -56.89 -97.80
CA PRO A 433 -56.14 -57.89 -97.85
C PRO A 433 -56.53 -58.50 -96.50
N LEU A 434 -55.68 -58.37 -95.48
CA LEU A 434 -55.93 -58.92 -94.15
C LEU A 434 -56.90 -58.08 -93.29
N TYR A 435 -57.15 -56.81 -93.66
CA TYR A 435 -57.92 -55.86 -92.84
C TYR A 435 -59.11 -55.23 -93.58
N SER A 436 -59.43 -55.68 -94.80
CA SER A 436 -60.66 -55.24 -95.49
C SER A 436 -61.88 -55.98 -94.93
N THR A 437 -62.71 -55.28 -94.16
CA THR A 437 -64.06 -55.73 -93.80
C THR A 437 -65.02 -55.45 -94.97
N GLU A 438 -64.93 -56.23 -96.04
CA GLU A 438 -66.02 -56.31 -97.03
C GLU A 438 -66.59 -57.73 -97.01
N SER A 439 -67.78 -57.84 -96.42
CA SER A 439 -68.61 -59.04 -96.42
C SER A 439 -69.14 -59.34 -97.82
N TYR A 440 -68.96 -60.58 -98.27
CA TYR A 440 -69.63 -61.13 -99.45
C TYR A 440 -71.16 -60.91 -99.38
N PRO A 441 -71.86 -60.52 -100.47
CA PRO A 441 -73.31 -60.36 -100.45
C PRO A 441 -74.02 -61.71 -100.56
N GLU A 442 -74.89 -62.00 -99.60
CA GLU A 442 -75.83 -63.12 -99.61
C GLU A 442 -76.90 -62.96 -100.70
N LYS A 443 -77.12 -64.01 -101.48
CA LYS A 443 -78.27 -64.16 -102.39
C LYS A 443 -79.54 -64.38 -101.56
N LYS A 444 -80.58 -63.57 -101.79
CA LYS A 444 -81.96 -63.88 -101.41
C LYS A 444 -82.71 -64.39 -102.62
N ASP A 445 -83.26 -65.59 -102.48
CA ASP A 445 -84.24 -66.18 -103.39
C ASP A 445 -85.59 -65.46 -103.21
N GLU A 446 -86.13 -64.91 -104.30
CA GLU A 446 -87.57 -64.73 -104.49
C GLU A 446 -87.92 -65.37 -105.83
N GLN A 447 -88.48 -66.58 -105.78
CA GLN A 447 -89.18 -67.21 -106.90
C GLN A 447 -90.69 -66.95 -106.76
N GLY A 448 -91.27 -66.47 -107.86
CA GLY A 448 -92.72 -66.45 -108.13
C GLY A 448 -93.27 -65.04 -108.36
N GLY A 449 -93.61 -64.60 -109.56
CA GLY A 449 -93.62 -65.28 -110.85
C GLY A 449 -94.05 -64.31 -111.96
N LEU A 450 -93.75 -64.65 -113.21
CA LEU A 450 -94.34 -64.06 -114.41
C LEU A 450 -94.08 -65.00 -115.59
N PHE A 451 -94.85 -66.09 -115.60
CA PHE A 451 -95.25 -66.87 -116.77
C PHE A 451 -96.57 -67.55 -116.41
N GLU A 452 -97.68 -66.99 -116.88
CA GLU A 452 -98.38 -67.59 -118.02
C GLU A 452 -98.21 -66.58 -119.16
N GLU A 453 -97.52 -66.96 -120.23
CA GLU A 453 -98.17 -67.43 -121.46
C GLU A 453 -97.10 -67.82 -122.49
N GLN A 454 -97.19 -69.11 -122.87
CA GLN A 454 -96.84 -69.76 -124.13
C GLN A 454 -95.37 -69.88 -124.57
#